data_AF-A0A8I1P3T0-F1
#
_entry.id   AF-A0A8I1P3T0-F1
#
_cell.length_a   1.000
_cell.length_b   1.000
_cell.length_c   1.000
_cell.angle_alpha   90.00
_cell.angle_beta   90.00
_cell.angle_gamma   90.00
#
_symmetry.space_group_name_H-M   'P 1'
#
loop_
_entity.id
_entity.type
_entity.pdbx_description
1 polymer ?
#
loop_
_entity_poly.entity_id
_entity_poly.type
_entity_poly.pdbx_seq_one_letter_code
_entity_poly.pdbx_strand_id
1 'polypeptide(L)' 'MAKKKTLTDEDVYDRLHDAYLALGKEPGATVPGNTTIVTARIALQSLQKGLLMAIESGSQVNSSILDPSKQREP' A
#
# COMPACT_ATOMS: atom_id res chain seq x y z
N MET A 1 24.23 -17.44 -2.66
CA MET A 1 22.97 -17.11 -1.97
C MET A 1 22.80 -15.59 -2.01
N ALA A 2 22.02 -15.05 -2.95
CA ALA A 2 21.79 -13.61 -3.02
C ALA A 2 20.94 -13.19 -1.81
N LYS A 3 21.54 -12.43 -0.88
CA LYS A 3 20.84 -11.86 0.27
C LYS A 3 19.74 -10.95 -0.30
N LYS A 4 18.47 -11.34 -0.14
CA LYS A 4 17.32 -10.59 -0.67
C LYS A 4 17.39 -9.18 -0.08
N LYS A 5 17.75 -8.18 -0.89
CA LYS A 5 17.88 -6.78 -0.46
C LYS A 5 16.51 -6.36 0.10
N THR A 6 16.46 -6.04 1.39
CA THR A 6 15.27 -5.43 2.01
C THR A 6 15.06 -4.07 1.36
N LEU A 7 13.80 -3.70 1.10
CA LEU A 7 13.45 -2.41 0.53
C LEU A 7 13.52 -1.33 1.60
N THR A 8 14.05 -0.15 1.26
CA THR A 8 13.88 1.06 2.07
C THR A 8 12.44 1.57 1.97
N ASP A 9 12.02 2.47 2.86
CA ASP A 9 10.70 3.09 2.78
C ASP A 9 10.51 3.86 1.45
N GLU A 10 11.57 4.49 0.95
CA GLU A 10 11.61 5.11 -0.38
C GLU A 10 11.40 4.07 -1.49
N ASP A 11 12.14 2.95 -1.46
CA ASP A 11 11.97 1.85 -2.43
C ASP A 11 10.53 1.30 -2.42
N VAL A 12 9.88 1.27 -1.25
CA VAL A 12 8.49 0.82 -1.10
C VAL A 12 7.53 1.87 -1.68
N TYR A 13 7.71 3.15 -1.34
CA TYR A 13 6.89 4.24 -1.85
C TYR A 13 6.94 4.30 -3.37
N ASP A 14 8.14 4.27 -3.96
CA ASP A 14 8.34 4.36 -5.40
C ASP A 14 7.64 3.20 -6.13
N ARG A 15 7.77 1.97 -5.62
CA ARG A 15 7.08 0.81 -6.22
C ARG A 15 5.56 0.93 -6.17
N LEU A 16 5.00 1.44 -5.07
CA LEU A 16 3.56 1.66 -4.96
C LEU A 16 3.09 2.77 -5.89
N HIS A 17 3.92 3.81 -6.07
CA HIS A 17 3.65 4.91 -6.98
C HIS A 17 3.69 4.45 -8.44
N ASP A 18 4.71 3.71 -8.83
CA ASP A 18 4.85 3.13 -10.17
C ASP A 18 3.69 2.19 -10.50
N ALA A 19 3.26 1.35 -9.55
CA ALA A 19 2.09 0.50 -9.72
C ALA A 19 0.82 1.34 -9.93
N TYR A 20 0.66 2.43 -9.18
CA TYR A 20 -0.48 3.33 -9.35
C TYR A 20 -0.48 3.99 -10.73
N LEU A 21 0.68 4.44 -11.22
CA LEU A 21 0.83 5.00 -12.56
C LEU A 21 0.55 3.98 -13.65
N ALA A 22 1.03 2.74 -13.48
CA ALA A 22 0.82 1.65 -14.43
C ALA A 22 -0.66 1.26 -14.60
N LEU A 23 -1.49 1.47 -13.57
CA LEU A 23 -2.94 1.26 -13.68
C LEU A 23 -3.65 2.31 -14.55
N GLY A 24 -3.00 3.43 -14.91
CA GLY A 24 -3.59 4.49 -15.72
C GLY A 24 -4.75 5.21 -15.04
N LYS A 25 -5.59 5.90 -15.83
CA LYS A 25 -6.78 6.63 -15.36
C LYS A 25 -8.08 6.17 -15.99
N GLU A 26 -7.98 5.29 -16.98
CA GLU A 26 -9.07 4.79 -17.79
C GLU A 26 -10.04 3.94 -16.94
N PRO A 27 -11.35 4.01 -17.18
CA PRO A 27 -12.31 3.12 -16.53
C PRO A 27 -12.26 1.71 -17.14
N GLY A 28 -12.72 0.73 -16.38
CA GLY A 28 -12.92 -0.63 -16.90
C GLY A 28 -14.14 -0.70 -17.81
N ALA A 29 -14.08 -1.49 -18.88
CA ALA A 29 -15.18 -1.64 -19.84
C ALA A 29 -16.41 -2.35 -19.27
N THR A 30 -16.21 -3.21 -18.27
CA THR A 30 -17.28 -3.95 -17.59
C THR A 30 -17.41 -3.48 -16.14
N VAL A 31 -18.57 -3.68 -15.52
CA VAL A 31 -18.77 -3.35 -14.11
C VAL A 31 -17.73 -4.02 -13.20
N PRO A 32 -17.47 -5.34 -13.29
CA PRO A 32 -16.44 -5.97 -12.47
C PRO A 32 -15.04 -5.37 -12.73
N GLY A 33 -14.66 -5.17 -13.99
CA GLY A 33 -13.35 -4.60 -14.33
C GLY A 33 -13.18 -3.17 -13.82
N ASN A 34 -14.22 -2.35 -13.91
CA ASN A 34 -14.21 -0.97 -13.42
C ASN A 34 -14.12 -0.93 -11.89
N THR A 35 -14.90 -1.75 -11.19
CA THR A 35 -14.82 -1.86 -9.73
C THR A 35 -13.42 -2.30 -9.31
N THR A 36 -12.85 -3.34 -9.92
CA THR A 36 -11.50 -3.82 -9.59
C THR A 36 -10.44 -2.74 -9.80
N ILE A 37 -10.41 -2.06 -10.95
CA ILE A 37 -9.35 -1.08 -11.23
C ILE A 37 -9.47 0.17 -10.36
N VAL A 38 -10.70 0.62 -10.08
CA VAL A 38 -10.94 1.77 -9.18
C VAL A 38 -10.53 1.42 -7.75
N THR A 39 -10.91 0.24 -7.25
CA THR A 39 -10.53 -0.21 -5.90
C THR A 39 -9.00 -0.37 -5.78
N ALA A 40 -8.33 -0.89 -6.79
CA ALA A 40 -6.87 -1.03 -6.78
C ALA A 40 -6.16 0.34 -6.68
N ARG A 41 -6.61 1.35 -7.44
CA ARG A 41 -6.09 2.72 -7.37
C ARG A 41 -6.27 3.33 -5.97
N ILE A 42 -7.46 3.17 -5.38
CA ILE A 42 -7.77 3.68 -4.04
C ILE A 42 -6.89 3.01 -2.98
N ALA A 43 -6.70 1.69 -3.08
CA ALA A 43 -5.85 0.95 -2.15
C ALA A 43 -4.39 1.43 -2.22
N LEU A 44 -3.83 1.57 -3.43
CA LEU A 44 -2.47 2.06 -3.62
C LEU A 44 -2.27 3.48 -3.08
N GLN A 45 -3.22 4.38 -3.33
CA GLN A 45 -3.17 5.73 -2.74
C GLN A 45 -3.24 5.71 -1.21
N SER A 46 -4.12 4.88 -0.64
CA SER A 46 -4.25 4.75 0.81
C SER A 46 -2.96 4.23 1.44
N LEU A 47 -2.31 3.25 0.82
CA LEU A 47 -1.03 2.71 1.26
C LEU A 47 0.10 3.75 1.20
N GLN A 48 0.20 4.51 0.10
CA GLN A 48 1.18 5.60 -0.03
C GLN A 48 1.01 6.66 1.06
N LYS A 49 -0.24 7.06 1.36
CA LYS A 49 -0.54 7.99 2.45
C LYS A 49 -0.19 7.43 3.82
N GLY A 50 -0.58 6.19 4.09
CA GLY A 50 -0.28 5.54 5.37
C GLY A 50 1.22 5.40 5.63
N LEU A 51 2.00 5.10 4.59
CA LEU A 51 3.45 5.06 4.66
C LEU A 51 4.02 6.45 4.97
N LEU A 52 3.57 7.48 4.25
CA LEU A 52 4.03 8.85 4.49
C LEU A 52 3.74 9.32 5.94
N MET A 53 2.54 9.04 6.45
CA MET A 53 2.17 9.37 7.83
C MET A 53 3.04 8.62 8.85
N ALA A 54 3.40 7.37 8.59
CA ALA A 54 4.28 6.60 9.46
C ALA A 54 5.70 7.19 9.48
N ILE A 55 6.22 7.59 8.30
CA ILE A 55 7.52 8.27 8.16
C ILE A 55 7.50 9.60 8.92
N GLU A 56 6.50 10.46 8.71
CA GLU A 56 6.38 11.77 9.35
C GLU A 56 6.25 11.70 10.87
N SER A 57 5.51 10.70 11.38
CA SER A 57 5.34 10.49 12.81
C SER A 57 6.54 9.82 13.50
N GLY A 58 7.52 9.32 12.73
CA GLY A 58 8.60 8.49 13.24
C GLY A 58 8.13 7.18 13.89
N SER A 59 6.86 6.83 13.73
CA SER A 59 6.25 5.66 14.34
C SER A 59 6.44 4.46 13.42
N GLN A 60 7.29 3.53 13.85
CA GLN A 60 7.45 2.22 13.21
C GLN A 60 6.26 1.28 13.49
N VAL A 61 5.28 1.74 14.28
CA VAL A 61 4.06 1.01 14.61
C VAL A 61 2.90 1.65 13.86
N ASN A 62 2.43 0.98 12.81
CA ASN A 62 1.16 1.34 12.20
C ASN A 62 0.01 0.82 13.08
N SER A 63 -0.46 1.65 14.02
CA SER A 63 -1.53 1.31 14.96
C SER A 63 -2.87 0.98 14.29
N SER A 64 -3.03 1.28 13.01
CA SER A 64 -4.22 0.94 12.22
C SER A 64 -4.17 -0.48 11.65
N ILE A 65 -3.00 -1.13 11.63
CA ILE A 65 -2.86 -2.53 11.28
C ILE A 65 -3.03 -3.35 12.57
N LEU A 66 -4.20 -3.97 12.73
CA LEU A 66 -4.39 -5.03 13.71
C LEU A 66 -3.48 -6.19 13.32
N ASP A 67 -2.43 -6.41 14.10
CA ASP A 67 -1.61 -7.62 13.99
C ASP A 67 -2.51 -8.82 14.33
N PRO A 68 -2.82 -9.71 13.36
CA PRO A 68 -3.67 -10.87 13.61
C PRO A 68 -3.03 -11.89 14.57
N SER A 69 -1.73 -11.76 14.84
CA SER A 69 -0.96 -12.59 15.78
C SER A 69 -1.02 -12.02 17.21
N LYS A 70 -1.34 -10.73 17.38
CA LYS A 70 -1.63 -10.16 18.70
C LYS A 70 -3.05 -10.54 19.06
N GLN A 71 -3.18 -11.67 19.78
CA GLN A 71 -4.40 -11.99 20.50
C GLN A 71 -4.82 -10.76 21.31
N ARG A 72 -6.07 -10.32 21.13
CA ARG A 72 -6.67 -9.32 22.01
C ARG A 72 -6.67 -9.95 23.41
N GLU A 73 -5.85 -9.40 24.31
CA GLU A 73 -5.99 -9.74 25.72
C GLU A 73 -7.39 -9.31 26.19
N PRO A 74 -8.08 -10.15 26.98
CA PRO A 74 -9.46 -9.95 27.39
C PRO A 74 -9.67 -8.70 28.26
#